data_AF-A0A8S1P072-F1
#
_entry.id   AF-A0A8S1P072-F1
#
_cell.length_a   1.000
_cell.length_b   1.000
_cell.length_c   1.000
_cell.angle_alpha   90.00
_cell.angle_beta   90.00
_cell.angle_gamma   90.00
#
_symmetry.space_group_name_H-M   'P 1'
#
loop_
_entity.id
_entity.type
_entity.pdbx_description
1 polymer ?
#
loop_
_entity_poly.entity_id
_entity_poly.type
_entity_poly.pdbx_seq_one_letter_code
_entity_poly.pdbx_strand_id
1 'polypeptide(L)'
;MQAQYCIVIKFDKANNTYRPNDFISGQATITFTDPNQKRIEISSLKWRSEGAISCQNKDSHKELQKIMQNYNPQLLHLNQGEFTQEKYILQEKNTFQFKYQLTPYGDSRILETYVGVYVAIAYEIQVELILNNGIAVRNSTPFYVQCLGIDKIGQQINFKELQLKQEQFIITPDRLLGNQSVQNKQNAKFKIHGIIDSAICQFQEGFNGSVNVEECESEIRTIDLQMIRVEKLENRFGKVLEATEIQLIQIVDGNITKGIQVPFNMIFPKFFSCSNFQFKEFSVDFEVNLVVIMYDGFKITLNFPIHIIRK
;
A
#
# COMPACT_ATOMS: atom_id res chain seq x y z
N MET A 1 3.17 4.82 -44.98
CA MET A 1 3.37 4.78 -43.52
C MET A 1 1.99 4.96 -42.90
N GLN A 2 1.50 4.02 -42.07
CA GLN A 2 0.22 4.22 -41.38
C GLN A 2 0.37 5.40 -40.41
N ALA A 3 -0.62 6.31 -40.36
CA ALA A 3 -0.61 7.42 -39.42
C ALA A 3 -0.64 6.86 -38.00
N GLN A 4 0.38 7.19 -37.20
CA GLN A 4 0.46 6.81 -35.80
C GLN A 4 0.05 8.03 -34.97
N TYR A 5 -0.96 7.84 -34.13
CA TYR A 5 -1.42 8.84 -33.17
C TYR A 5 -0.90 8.46 -31.79
N CYS A 6 -0.29 9.41 -31.09
CA CYS A 6 0.24 9.20 -29.76
C CYS A 6 -0.27 10.28 -28.82
N ILE A 7 -0.75 9.85 -27.65
CA ILE A 7 -1.22 10.71 -26.57
C ILE A 7 -0.17 10.65 -25.48
N VAL A 8 0.35 11.79 -25.03
CA VAL A 8 1.27 11.88 -23.90
C VAL A 8 0.62 12.71 -22.81
N ILE A 9 0.46 12.14 -21.63
CA ILE A 9 -0.08 12.84 -20.46
C ILE A 9 1.06 13.15 -19.51
N LYS A 10 1.11 14.39 -19.03
CA LYS A 10 2.13 14.84 -18.07
C LYS A 10 1.47 15.66 -16.98
N PHE A 11 1.67 15.27 -15.73
CA PHE A 11 1.28 16.05 -14.57
C PHE A 11 2.26 17.21 -14.33
N ASP A 12 1.77 18.32 -13.78
CA ASP A 12 2.60 19.44 -13.37
C ASP A 12 3.48 19.08 -12.16
N LYS A 13 2.98 18.20 -11.28
CA LYS A 13 3.66 17.78 -10.07
C LYS A 13 4.61 16.62 -10.36
N ALA A 14 5.92 16.84 -10.20
CA ALA A 14 6.96 15.90 -10.62
C ALA A 14 6.89 14.49 -9.98
N ASN A 15 6.38 14.36 -8.75
CA ASN A 15 6.28 13.08 -8.06
C ASN A 15 4.92 12.37 -8.25
N ASN A 16 4.01 12.98 -9.01
CA ASN A 16 2.64 12.49 -9.25
C ASN A 16 1.89 12.06 -7.97
N THR A 17 2.25 12.58 -6.80
CA THR A 17 1.68 12.15 -5.51
C THR A 17 0.82 13.27 -4.94
N TYR A 18 -0.44 12.99 -4.64
CA TYR A 18 -1.44 13.95 -4.22
C TYR A 18 -2.06 13.56 -2.88
N ARG A 19 -2.66 14.53 -2.20
CA ARG A 19 -3.44 14.34 -0.97
C ARG A 19 -4.92 14.60 -1.26
N PRO A 20 -5.86 14.06 -0.46
CA PRO A 20 -7.27 14.40 -0.58
C PRO A 20 -7.46 15.93 -0.65
N ASN A 21 -8.31 16.37 -1.58
CA ASN A 21 -8.61 17.76 -1.90
C ASN A 21 -7.51 18.56 -2.63
N ASP A 22 -6.35 17.96 -2.94
CA ASP A 22 -5.36 18.59 -3.81
C ASP A 22 -5.95 18.86 -5.21
N PHE A 23 -5.45 19.89 -5.87
CA PHE A 23 -5.64 20.06 -7.31
C PHE A 23 -4.68 19.18 -8.08
N ILE A 24 -5.22 18.38 -9.00
CA ILE A 24 -4.46 17.65 -10.00
C ILE A 24 -4.52 18.46 -11.28
N SER A 25 -3.34 18.84 -11.78
CA SER A 25 -3.19 19.57 -13.03
C SER A 25 -2.05 19.02 -13.87
N GLY A 26 -2.14 19.29 -15.16
CA GLY A 26 -1.18 18.84 -16.16
C GLY A 26 -1.71 19.07 -17.56
N GLN A 27 -1.06 18.41 -18.51
CA GLN A 27 -1.39 18.53 -19.92
C GLN A 27 -1.41 17.18 -20.63
N ALA A 28 -2.24 17.11 -21.67
CA ALA A 28 -2.27 16.04 -22.66
C ALA A 28 -1.79 16.61 -24.00
N THR A 29 -0.76 15.99 -24.58
CA THR A 29 -0.22 16.36 -25.89
C THR A 29 -0.53 15.26 -26.90
N ILE A 30 -1.11 15.65 -28.03
CA ILE A 30 -1.50 14.75 -29.12
C ILE A 30 -0.50 14.89 -30.27
N THR A 31 0.21 13.82 -30.61
CA THR A 31 1.15 13.81 -31.73
C THR A 31 0.68 12.87 -32.82
N PHE A 32 0.88 13.26 -34.07
CA PHE A 32 0.55 12.48 -35.26
C PHE A 32 1.71 12.56 -36.24
N THR A 33 2.09 11.41 -36.81
CA THR A 33 3.39 11.22 -37.47
C THR A 33 3.44 11.64 -38.94
N ASP A 34 2.33 12.04 -39.56
CA ASP A 34 2.37 12.52 -40.95
C ASP A 34 2.91 13.96 -40.99
N PRO A 35 4.14 14.19 -41.51
CA PRO A 35 4.77 15.51 -41.53
C PRO A 35 4.07 16.52 -42.46
N ASN A 36 3.22 16.05 -43.38
CA ASN A 36 2.41 16.91 -44.24
C ASN A 36 1.04 17.22 -43.63
N GLN A 37 0.63 16.46 -42.62
CA GLN A 37 -0.63 16.66 -41.95
C GLN A 37 -0.49 17.80 -40.94
N LYS A 38 -1.14 18.93 -41.21
CA LYS A 38 -1.20 20.07 -40.28
C LYS A 38 -2.38 20.00 -39.32
N ARG A 39 -3.37 19.16 -39.63
CA ARG A 39 -4.58 18.97 -38.82
C ARG A 39 -5.10 17.55 -38.89
N ILE A 40 -5.69 17.08 -37.80
CA ILE A 40 -6.41 15.81 -37.73
C ILE A 40 -7.88 16.09 -37.43
N GLU A 41 -8.79 15.36 -38.08
CA GLU A 41 -10.23 15.47 -37.81
C GLU A 41 -10.65 14.51 -36.69
N ILE A 42 -11.39 15.02 -35.73
CA ILE A 42 -11.76 14.32 -34.50
C ILE A 42 -13.27 14.39 -34.24
N SER A 43 -13.80 13.28 -33.73
CA SER A 43 -15.17 13.22 -33.22
C SER A 43 -15.24 13.80 -31.81
N SER A 44 -14.26 13.48 -30.96
CA SER A 44 -14.13 13.98 -29.59
C SER A 44 -12.74 13.80 -29.01
N LEU A 45 -12.37 14.64 -28.05
CA LEU A 45 -11.17 14.51 -27.22
C LEU A 45 -11.54 14.72 -25.75
N LYS A 46 -11.54 13.63 -24.96
CA LYS A 46 -12.04 13.61 -23.58
C LYS A 46 -10.99 13.13 -22.60
N TRP A 47 -11.18 13.47 -21.33
CA TRP A 47 -10.41 12.91 -20.23
C TRP A 47 -11.33 12.40 -19.12
N ARG A 48 -10.83 11.40 -18.40
CA ARG A 48 -11.47 10.79 -17.24
C ARG A 48 -10.40 10.48 -16.20
N SER A 49 -10.51 11.08 -15.03
CA SER A 49 -9.73 10.76 -13.84
C SER A 49 -10.54 9.84 -12.95
N GLU A 50 -10.00 8.68 -12.64
CA GLU A 50 -10.67 7.65 -11.84
C GLU A 50 -9.75 7.17 -10.72
N GLY A 51 -10.34 6.93 -9.56
CA GLY A 51 -9.72 6.19 -8.46
C GLY A 51 -10.64 5.08 -8.02
N ALA A 52 -10.13 3.87 -7.86
CA ALA A 52 -10.95 2.73 -7.48
C ALA A 52 -10.22 1.78 -6.52
N ILE A 53 -10.99 1.15 -5.64
CA ILE A 53 -10.58 -0.06 -4.92
C ILE A 53 -11.12 -1.28 -5.64
N SER A 54 -10.26 -2.27 -5.84
CA SER A 54 -10.58 -3.51 -6.55
C SER A 54 -9.96 -4.71 -5.85
N CYS A 55 -10.53 -5.87 -6.14
CA CYS A 55 -9.95 -7.14 -5.76
C CYS A 55 -9.28 -7.76 -6.98
N GLN A 56 -8.01 -8.13 -6.83
CA GLN A 56 -7.18 -8.71 -7.88
C GLN A 56 -6.80 -10.16 -7.54
N ASN A 57 -6.25 -10.89 -8.51
CA ASN A 57 -5.86 -12.30 -8.37
C ASN A 57 -6.97 -13.22 -7.83
N LYS A 58 -8.24 -12.90 -8.09
CA LYS A 58 -9.39 -13.68 -7.61
C LYS A 58 -9.33 -15.16 -8.03
N ASP A 59 -8.78 -15.43 -9.21
CA ASP A 59 -8.72 -16.77 -9.79
C ASP A 59 -7.64 -17.65 -9.15
N SER A 60 -6.69 -17.08 -8.40
CA SER A 60 -5.66 -17.87 -7.69
C SER A 60 -6.16 -18.48 -6.39
N HIS A 61 -7.33 -18.06 -5.88
CA HIS A 61 -7.85 -18.51 -4.59
C HIS A 61 -9.35 -18.82 -4.65
N LYS A 62 -9.73 -20.10 -4.55
CA LYS A 62 -11.13 -20.57 -4.74
C LYS A 62 -12.15 -19.87 -3.83
N GLU A 63 -11.80 -19.63 -2.56
CA GLU A 63 -12.70 -18.96 -1.62
C GLU A 63 -12.87 -17.47 -1.97
N LEU A 64 -11.80 -16.82 -2.42
CA LEU A 64 -11.82 -15.42 -2.85
C LEU A 64 -12.70 -15.26 -4.09
N GLN A 65 -12.57 -16.18 -5.06
CA GLN A 65 -13.41 -16.21 -6.24
C GLN A 65 -14.91 -16.32 -5.89
N LYS A 66 -15.27 -17.16 -4.90
CA LYS A 66 -16.66 -17.29 -4.43
C LYS A 66 -17.16 -16.00 -3.75
N ILE A 67 -16.36 -15.44 -2.86
CA ILE A 67 -16.71 -14.23 -2.08
C ILE A 67 -16.82 -12.99 -2.97
N MET A 68 -16.03 -12.94 -4.05
CA MET A 68 -15.88 -11.77 -4.93
C MET A 68 -16.42 -11.97 -6.35
N GLN A 69 -17.22 -13.03 -6.58
CA GLN A 69 -17.71 -13.44 -7.90
C GLN A 69 -18.41 -12.31 -8.67
N ASN A 70 -19.26 -11.55 -7.97
CA ASN A 70 -20.03 -10.44 -8.55
C ASN A 70 -19.54 -9.07 -8.07
N TYR A 71 -18.31 -9.00 -7.54
CA TYR A 71 -17.76 -7.76 -7.02
C TYR A 71 -17.11 -6.94 -8.13
N ASN A 72 -17.70 -5.79 -8.43
CA ASN A 72 -17.14 -4.77 -9.31
C ASN A 72 -16.24 -3.81 -8.50
N PRO A 73 -15.15 -3.29 -9.10
CA PRO A 73 -14.36 -2.22 -8.50
C PRO A 73 -15.24 -1.08 -8.00
N GLN A 74 -14.95 -0.57 -6.80
CA GLN A 74 -15.68 0.54 -6.22
C GLN A 74 -14.94 1.85 -6.45
N LEU A 75 -15.65 2.81 -7.03
CA LEU A 75 -15.13 4.15 -7.26
C LEU A 75 -14.89 4.87 -5.93
N LEU A 76 -13.69 5.42 -5.80
CA LEU A 76 -13.25 6.31 -4.74
C LEU A 76 -13.23 7.75 -5.23
N HIS A 77 -12.91 7.95 -6.51
CA HIS A 77 -12.81 9.26 -7.16
C HIS A 77 -13.29 9.15 -8.61
N LEU A 78 -14.00 10.17 -9.09
CA LEU A 78 -14.32 10.33 -10.50
C LEU A 78 -14.42 11.81 -10.87
N ASN A 79 -13.64 12.22 -11.85
CA ASN A 79 -13.80 13.48 -12.57
C ASN A 79 -13.63 13.22 -14.06
N GLN A 80 -14.31 14.00 -14.89
CA GLN A 80 -14.23 13.85 -16.34
C GLN A 80 -14.57 15.14 -17.05
N GLY A 81 -14.11 15.27 -18.28
CA GLY A 81 -14.39 16.43 -19.11
C GLY A 81 -14.02 16.22 -20.56
N GLU A 82 -14.33 17.23 -21.37
CA GLU A 82 -13.93 17.31 -22.77
C GLU A 82 -12.91 18.44 -22.91
N PHE A 83 -11.81 18.19 -23.63
CA PHE A 83 -10.74 19.16 -23.80
C PHE A 83 -11.08 20.25 -24.82
N THR A 84 -11.88 19.91 -25.83
CA THR A 84 -12.28 20.83 -26.89
C THR A 84 -13.59 20.39 -27.53
N GLN A 85 -14.41 21.37 -27.93
CA GLN A 85 -15.59 21.13 -28.76
C GLN A 85 -15.26 21.12 -30.27
N GLU A 86 -14.03 21.49 -30.63
CA GLU A 86 -13.56 21.49 -32.02
C GLU A 86 -13.56 20.08 -32.61
N LYS A 87 -13.87 19.99 -33.91
CA LYS A 87 -13.85 18.73 -34.67
C LYS A 87 -12.52 18.46 -35.36
N TYR A 88 -11.49 19.19 -34.98
CA TYR A 88 -10.14 18.98 -35.46
C TYR A 88 -9.12 19.38 -34.39
N ILE A 89 -7.88 18.92 -34.56
CA ILE A 89 -6.72 19.33 -33.76
C ILE A 89 -5.64 19.80 -34.74
N LEU A 90 -5.12 21.01 -34.53
CA LEU A 90 -3.99 21.54 -35.29
C LEU A 90 -2.67 21.08 -34.68
N GLN A 91 -1.67 20.83 -35.52
CA GLN A 91 -0.35 20.35 -35.08
C GLN A 91 0.32 21.33 -34.11
N GLU A 92 0.13 22.64 -34.34
CA GLU A 92 0.65 23.73 -33.51
C GLU A 92 -0.18 24.01 -32.24
N LYS A 93 -1.39 23.45 -32.13
CA LYS A 93 -2.30 23.57 -30.98
C LYS A 93 -2.77 22.18 -30.53
N ASN A 94 -1.81 21.33 -30.24
CA ASN A 94 -2.03 19.92 -29.93
C ASN A 94 -1.88 19.59 -28.43
N THR A 95 -1.75 20.61 -27.58
CA THR A 95 -1.56 20.45 -26.13
C THR A 95 -2.76 21.04 -25.40
N PHE A 96 -3.36 20.23 -24.53
CA PHE A 96 -4.58 20.57 -23.80
C PHE A 96 -4.34 20.45 -22.30
N GLN A 97 -4.68 21.50 -21.56
CA GLN A 97 -4.49 21.56 -20.12
C GLN A 97 -5.71 20.95 -19.40
N PHE A 98 -5.47 20.25 -18.29
CA PHE A 98 -6.51 19.83 -17.36
C PHE A 98 -6.19 20.31 -15.95
N LYS A 99 -7.24 20.61 -15.19
CA LYS A 99 -7.15 20.87 -13.75
C LYS A 99 -8.46 20.49 -13.09
N TYR A 100 -8.39 19.67 -12.05
CA TYR A 100 -9.54 19.25 -11.26
C TYR A 100 -9.12 18.97 -9.82
N GLN A 101 -10.09 18.83 -8.92
CA GLN A 101 -9.83 18.56 -7.51
C GLN A 101 -9.98 17.06 -7.20
N LEU A 102 -9.08 16.50 -6.40
CA LEU A 102 -9.17 15.12 -5.93
C LEU A 102 -10.20 15.00 -4.79
N THR A 103 -11.46 14.77 -5.15
CA THR A 103 -12.58 14.64 -4.21
C THR A 103 -13.20 13.25 -4.23
N PRO A 104 -13.83 12.79 -3.13
CA PRO A 104 -14.56 11.53 -3.11
C PRO A 104 -15.67 11.46 -4.17
N TYR A 105 -15.94 10.25 -4.67
CA TYR A 105 -17.09 9.97 -5.52
C TYR A 105 -18.31 9.54 -4.69
N GLY A 106 -19.40 10.31 -4.74
CA GLY A 106 -20.61 10.06 -3.95
C GLY A 106 -20.30 9.99 -2.45
N ASP A 107 -20.85 8.99 -1.76
CA ASP A 107 -20.63 8.75 -0.32
C ASP A 107 -19.35 7.94 -0.02
N SER A 108 -18.46 7.80 -1.00
CA SER A 108 -17.17 7.12 -0.82
C SER A 108 -16.17 7.99 -0.05
N ARG A 109 -14.93 7.51 0.10
CA ARG A 109 -13.81 8.31 0.59
C ARG A 109 -12.54 8.04 -0.21
N ILE A 110 -11.64 9.01 -0.22
CA ILE A 110 -10.31 8.83 -0.80
C ILE A 110 -9.48 7.91 0.08
N LEU A 111 -8.90 6.86 -0.51
CA LEU A 111 -7.97 5.93 0.14
C LEU A 111 -6.55 6.12 -0.42
N GLU A 112 -5.55 5.77 0.39
CA GLU A 112 -4.15 5.77 -0.03
C GLU A 112 -3.92 4.76 -1.16
N THR A 113 -3.12 5.13 -2.15
CA THR A 113 -2.72 4.19 -3.21
C THR A 113 -1.97 3.01 -2.61
N TYR A 114 -2.41 1.80 -2.96
CA TYR A 114 -1.90 0.57 -2.38
C TYR A 114 -2.09 -0.58 -3.36
N VAL A 115 -1.09 -1.44 -3.50
CA VAL A 115 -1.18 -2.63 -4.36
C VAL A 115 -0.65 -3.84 -3.58
N GLY A 116 -1.54 -4.75 -3.23
CA GLY A 116 -1.25 -5.96 -2.49
C GLY A 116 -1.34 -7.24 -3.30
N VAL A 117 -1.60 -8.38 -2.64
CA VAL A 117 -1.86 -9.65 -3.32
C VAL A 117 -3.31 -9.68 -3.80
N TYR A 118 -4.26 -9.33 -2.94
CA TYR A 118 -5.70 -9.36 -3.28
C TYR A 118 -6.37 -8.01 -3.32
N VAL A 119 -5.81 -6.97 -2.70
CA VAL A 119 -6.42 -5.63 -2.68
C VAL A 119 -5.58 -4.67 -3.52
N ALA A 120 -6.23 -3.88 -4.37
CA ALA A 120 -5.58 -2.84 -5.14
C ALA A 120 -6.41 -1.55 -5.13
N ILE A 121 -5.77 -0.45 -4.75
CA ILE A 121 -6.26 0.91 -4.78
C ILE A 121 -5.38 1.69 -5.75
N ALA A 122 -5.94 2.06 -6.89
CA ALA A 122 -5.21 2.73 -7.96
C ALA A 122 -5.96 3.98 -8.42
N TYR A 123 -5.20 4.97 -8.89
CA TYR A 123 -5.71 6.19 -9.46
C TYR A 123 -5.01 6.49 -10.79
N GLU A 124 -5.77 6.91 -11.79
CA GLU A 124 -5.24 7.28 -13.08
C GLU A 124 -6.07 8.37 -13.75
N ILE A 125 -5.42 9.10 -14.66
CA ILE A 125 -6.11 9.90 -15.67
C ILE A 125 -5.97 9.19 -17.01
N GLN A 126 -7.09 9.00 -17.68
CA GLN A 126 -7.18 8.50 -19.04
C GLN A 126 -7.59 9.63 -19.98
N VAL A 127 -6.94 9.69 -21.14
CA VAL A 127 -7.34 10.57 -22.25
C VAL A 127 -7.74 9.71 -23.44
N GLU A 128 -8.90 10.03 -24.01
CA GLU A 128 -9.48 9.36 -25.15
C GLU A 128 -9.64 10.33 -26.32
N LEU A 129 -9.00 10.00 -27.44
CA LEU A 129 -9.15 10.66 -28.73
C LEU A 129 -9.97 9.74 -29.64
N ILE A 130 -11.13 10.20 -30.12
CA ILE A 130 -11.92 9.51 -31.14
C ILE A 130 -11.78 10.29 -32.45
N LEU A 131 -11.26 9.65 -33.49
CA LEU A 131 -11.13 10.23 -34.83
C LEU A 131 -12.47 10.23 -35.58
N ASN A 132 -12.58 11.00 -36.66
CA ASN A 132 -13.81 11.03 -37.48
C ASN A 132 -14.15 9.70 -38.15
N ASN A 133 -13.15 8.84 -38.39
CA ASN A 133 -13.36 7.49 -38.92
C ASN A 133 -13.72 6.46 -37.84
N GLY A 134 -13.95 6.89 -36.59
CA GLY A 134 -14.35 6.04 -35.47
C GLY A 134 -13.20 5.35 -34.74
N ILE A 135 -11.94 5.50 -35.19
CA ILE A 135 -10.78 4.95 -34.46
C ILE A 135 -10.63 5.67 -33.13
N ALA A 136 -10.57 4.91 -32.04
CA ALA A 136 -10.31 5.41 -30.69
C ALA A 136 -8.85 5.15 -30.29
N VAL A 137 -8.19 6.19 -29.82
CA VAL A 137 -6.83 6.15 -29.27
C VAL A 137 -6.92 6.56 -27.81
N ARG A 138 -6.34 5.77 -26.92
CA ARG A 138 -6.37 6.01 -25.48
C ARG A 138 -4.97 5.94 -24.91
N ASN A 139 -4.70 6.77 -23.91
CA ASN A 139 -3.57 6.59 -23.02
C ASN A 139 -4.00 6.91 -21.58
N SER A 140 -3.42 6.19 -20.62
CA SER A 140 -3.64 6.40 -19.20
C SER A 140 -2.31 6.72 -18.52
N THR A 141 -2.33 7.53 -17.47
CA THR A 141 -1.16 7.79 -16.64
C THR A 141 -1.55 7.72 -15.17
N PRO A 142 -0.91 6.84 -14.37
CA PRO A 142 -1.25 6.69 -12.97
C PRO A 142 -0.71 7.86 -12.15
N PHE A 143 -1.40 8.16 -11.06
CA PHE A 143 -0.91 9.02 -10.00
C PHE A 143 -1.13 8.36 -8.64
N TYR A 144 -0.39 8.83 -7.64
CA TYR A 144 -0.40 8.27 -6.30
C TYR A 144 -1.16 9.17 -5.36
N VAL A 145 -1.84 8.58 -4.40
CA VAL A 145 -2.57 9.29 -3.35
C VAL A 145 -2.01 8.89 -2.00
N GLN A 146 -1.69 9.88 -1.18
CA GLN A 146 -1.31 9.72 0.22
C GLN A 146 -2.40 10.30 1.10
N CYS A 147 -2.91 9.49 2.02
CA CYS A 147 -3.90 9.93 3.00
C CYS A 147 -3.24 10.13 4.36
N LEU A 148 -3.85 11.01 5.16
CA LEU A 148 -3.53 11.05 6.58
C LEU A 148 -3.98 9.74 7.22
N GLY A 149 -3.16 9.21 8.13
CA GLY A 149 -3.49 8.05 8.93
C GLY A 149 -4.76 8.30 9.75
N ILE A 150 -5.59 7.28 9.83
CA ILE A 150 -6.75 7.21 10.71
C ILE A 150 -6.40 6.36 11.93
N ASP A 151 -7.08 6.59 13.05
CA ASP A 151 -6.94 5.72 14.22
C ASP A 151 -7.60 4.35 13.98
N LYS A 152 -7.51 3.46 14.97
CA LYS A 152 -8.10 2.12 14.90
C LYS A 152 -9.63 2.10 14.79
N ILE A 153 -10.30 3.22 15.07
CA ILE A 153 -11.76 3.40 15.02
C ILE A 153 -12.17 4.14 13.72
N GLY A 154 -11.20 4.54 12.89
CA GLY A 154 -11.42 5.17 11.60
C GLY A 154 -11.54 6.70 11.64
N GLN A 155 -11.15 7.35 12.73
CA GLN A 155 -11.16 8.81 12.85
C GLN A 155 -9.82 9.42 12.44
N GLN A 156 -9.82 10.68 11.99
CA GLN A 156 -8.58 11.38 11.68
C GLN A 156 -7.71 11.55 12.94
N ILE A 157 -6.43 11.22 12.83
CA ILE A 157 -5.50 11.35 13.95
C ILE A 157 -5.12 12.81 14.14
N ASN A 158 -5.32 13.32 15.36
CA ASN A 158 -4.71 14.56 15.79
C ASN A 158 -3.25 14.31 16.18
N PHE A 159 -2.33 14.55 15.24
CA PHE A 159 -0.89 14.35 15.45
C PHE A 159 -0.30 15.22 16.57
N LYS A 160 -0.98 16.28 17.04
CA LYS A 160 -0.52 17.07 18.19
C LYS A 160 -0.82 16.39 19.52
N GLU A 161 -1.86 15.57 19.57
CA GLU A 161 -2.33 14.87 20.76
C GLU A 161 -1.95 13.39 20.76
N LEU A 162 -1.38 12.89 19.66
CA LEU A 162 -0.95 11.51 19.53
C LEU A 162 0.15 11.19 20.55
N GLN A 163 -0.21 10.41 21.57
CA GLN A 163 0.72 9.88 22.55
C GLN A 163 1.23 8.51 22.07
N LEU A 164 2.51 8.46 21.66
CA LEU A 164 3.19 7.21 21.36
C LEU A 164 3.62 6.55 22.67
N LYS A 165 3.02 5.40 22.98
CA LYS A 165 3.32 4.66 24.20
C LYS A 165 4.38 3.61 23.93
N GLN A 166 5.48 3.67 24.69
CA GLN A 166 6.49 2.62 24.74
C GLN A 166 5.93 1.38 25.42
N GLU A 167 6.23 0.21 24.86
CA GLU A 167 5.77 -1.08 25.39
C GLU A 167 6.96 -1.99 25.65
N GLN A 168 6.96 -2.62 26.83
CA GLN A 168 7.96 -3.60 27.22
C GLN A 168 7.46 -5.00 26.85
N PHE A 169 8.37 -5.84 26.36
CA PHE A 169 8.07 -7.24 26.11
C PHE A 169 9.06 -8.16 26.82
N ILE A 170 8.61 -9.38 27.09
CA ILE A 170 9.44 -10.45 27.64
C ILE A 170 8.96 -11.79 27.08
N ILE A 171 9.92 -12.58 26.64
CA ILE A 171 9.77 -13.89 26.05
C ILE A 171 10.42 -14.89 27.00
N THR A 172 9.58 -15.73 27.59
CA THR A 172 9.98 -16.87 28.42
C THR A 172 9.24 -18.12 27.92
N PRO A 173 9.75 -19.33 28.19
CA PRO A 173 9.08 -20.58 27.84
C PRO A 173 7.60 -20.61 28.28
N ASP A 174 7.32 -20.16 29.51
CA ASP A 174 5.97 -20.12 30.09
C ASP A 174 4.99 -19.25 29.29
N ARG A 175 5.47 -18.14 28.72
CA ARG A 175 4.64 -17.23 27.92
C ARG A 175 4.38 -17.73 26.50
N LEU A 176 5.18 -18.68 26.01
CA LEU A 176 5.02 -19.26 24.67
C LEU A 176 4.21 -20.57 24.67
N LEU A 177 4.04 -21.22 25.82
CA LEU A 177 3.32 -22.51 25.96
C LEU A 177 1.81 -22.44 25.64
N GLY A 178 1.26 -21.25 25.37
CA GLY A 178 -0.07 -21.09 24.76
C GLY A 178 -0.13 -21.42 23.26
N ASN A 179 1.02 -21.47 22.58
CA ASN A 179 1.16 -21.82 21.16
C ASN A 179 1.74 -23.24 21.04
N GLN A 180 1.09 -24.09 20.25
CA GLN A 180 1.27 -25.56 20.21
C GLN A 180 2.70 -26.07 19.91
N SER A 181 3.63 -25.21 19.51
CA SER A 181 5.00 -25.58 19.11
C SER A 181 5.99 -25.85 20.25
N VAL A 182 5.63 -25.57 21.51
CA VAL A 182 6.56 -25.65 22.67
C VAL A 182 6.39 -26.93 23.51
N GLN A 183 5.41 -27.80 23.18
CA GLN A 183 5.12 -28.99 23.99
C GLN A 183 6.31 -29.98 24.12
N ASN A 184 7.28 -29.94 23.21
CA ASN A 184 8.41 -30.87 23.21
C ASN A 184 9.66 -30.37 23.98
N LYS A 185 9.66 -29.16 24.54
CA LYS A 185 10.79 -28.63 25.34
C LYS A 185 10.32 -27.89 26.59
N GLN A 186 9.62 -28.59 27.49
CA GLN A 186 9.29 -28.09 28.85
C GLN A 186 10.51 -27.62 29.67
N ASN A 187 11.75 -27.88 29.21
CA ASN A 187 13.00 -27.54 29.89
C ASN A 187 13.85 -26.46 29.20
N ALA A 188 13.38 -25.81 28.12
CA ALA A 188 14.19 -24.76 27.48
C ALA A 188 14.38 -23.58 28.43
N LYS A 189 15.62 -23.12 28.67
CA LYS A 189 15.92 -21.96 29.53
C LYS A 189 16.35 -20.77 28.69
N PHE A 190 15.45 -19.82 28.51
CA PHE A 190 15.75 -18.51 27.93
C PHE A 190 14.87 -17.42 28.54
N LYS A 191 15.40 -16.20 28.55
CA LYS A 191 14.72 -14.98 28.93
C LYS A 191 15.23 -13.87 28.02
N ILE A 192 14.37 -13.44 27.11
CA ILE A 192 14.65 -12.39 26.14
C ILE A 192 13.63 -11.28 26.42
N HIS A 193 14.08 -10.05 26.56
CA HIS A 193 13.20 -8.93 26.85
C HIS A 193 13.61 -7.71 26.05
N GLY A 194 12.77 -6.69 26.03
CA GLY A 194 13.06 -5.49 25.26
C GLY A 194 11.95 -4.47 25.33
N ILE A 195 12.07 -3.46 24.48
CA ILE A 195 11.11 -2.37 24.35
C ILE A 195 10.82 -2.14 22.87
N ILE A 196 9.58 -1.80 22.56
CA ILE A 196 9.18 -1.19 21.30
C ILE A 196 8.75 0.24 21.60
N ASP A 197 9.12 1.19 20.75
CA ASP A 197 8.83 2.60 20.98
C ASP A 197 7.33 2.89 20.89
N SER A 198 6.63 2.20 19.97
CA SER A 198 5.18 2.17 19.92
C SER A 198 4.62 1.09 19.01
N ALA A 199 3.42 0.57 19.33
CA ALA A 199 2.59 -0.18 18.39
C ALA A 199 1.85 0.72 17.38
N ILE A 200 1.87 2.05 17.54
CA ILE A 200 1.41 3.02 16.53
C ILE A 200 2.64 3.58 15.83
N CYS A 201 2.85 3.21 14.57
CA CYS A 201 4.08 3.52 13.85
C CYS A 201 3.85 4.61 12.83
N GLN A 202 4.58 5.72 12.94
CA GLN A 202 4.63 6.71 11.87
C GLN A 202 5.41 6.13 10.70
N PHE A 203 4.82 6.18 9.49
CA PHE A 203 5.39 5.51 8.33
C PHE A 203 6.85 5.89 8.07
N GLN A 204 7.18 7.16 8.26
CA GLN A 204 8.51 7.73 7.98
C GLN A 204 9.56 7.32 9.03
N GLU A 205 9.13 7.01 10.26
CA GLU A 205 10.00 6.67 11.38
C GLU A 205 10.27 5.16 11.48
N GLY A 206 9.36 4.33 10.94
CA GLY A 206 9.48 2.87 10.99
C GLY A 206 9.06 2.26 12.32
N PHE A 207 9.48 1.01 12.54
CA PHE A 207 9.28 0.27 13.79
C PHE A 207 10.61 0.20 14.56
N ASN A 208 10.65 0.84 15.72
CA ASN A 208 11.86 1.08 16.51
C ASN A 208 11.76 0.43 17.89
N GLY A 209 12.92 0.07 18.44
CA GLY A 209 12.99 -0.49 19.78
C GLY A 209 14.36 -1.08 20.09
N SER A 210 14.39 -1.96 21.09
CA SER A 210 15.58 -2.75 21.41
C SER A 210 15.24 -4.11 21.99
N VAL A 211 16.18 -5.03 21.87
CA VAL A 211 16.10 -6.39 22.41
C VAL A 211 17.34 -6.69 23.26
N ASN A 212 17.17 -7.44 24.33
CA ASN A 212 18.21 -7.91 25.21
C ASN A 212 18.00 -9.40 25.51
N VAL A 213 19.05 -10.18 25.34
CA VAL A 213 19.08 -11.59 25.73
C VAL A 213 19.67 -11.66 27.13
N GLU A 214 18.82 -11.82 28.15
CA GLU A 214 19.26 -11.92 29.54
C GLU A 214 19.78 -13.33 29.83
N GLU A 215 19.00 -14.33 29.46
CA GLU A 215 19.36 -15.74 29.62
C GLU A 215 19.05 -16.51 28.34
N CYS A 216 19.94 -17.40 27.94
CA CYS A 216 19.70 -18.36 26.86
C CYS A 216 20.70 -19.50 26.98
N GLU A 217 20.22 -20.73 27.17
CA GLU A 217 21.08 -21.92 27.27
C GLU A 217 21.59 -22.38 25.91
N SER A 218 20.77 -22.23 24.86
CA SER A 218 21.16 -22.53 23.48
C SER A 218 21.85 -21.34 22.82
N GLU A 219 22.73 -21.62 21.86
CA GLU A 219 23.37 -20.58 21.06
C GLU A 219 22.39 -19.99 20.05
N ILE A 220 22.25 -18.66 20.06
CA ILE A 220 21.43 -17.93 19.09
C ILE A 220 22.21 -17.87 17.78
N ARG A 221 21.53 -18.21 16.68
CA ARG A 221 22.05 -18.06 15.32
C ARG A 221 21.66 -16.70 14.75
N THR A 222 20.38 -16.33 14.82
CA THR A 222 19.89 -15.02 14.34
C THR A 222 18.81 -14.48 15.27
N ILE A 223 18.71 -13.15 15.31
CA ILE A 223 17.50 -12.45 15.72
C ILE A 223 17.07 -11.59 14.54
N ASP A 224 15.84 -11.80 14.08
CA ASP A 224 15.28 -11.17 12.91
C ASP A 224 13.98 -10.44 13.26
N LEU A 225 13.69 -9.39 12.51
CA LEU A 225 12.38 -8.76 12.48
C LEU A 225 11.73 -9.05 11.13
N GLN A 226 10.51 -9.56 11.17
CA GLN A 226 9.75 -9.94 9.99
C GLN A 226 8.46 -9.10 9.94
N MET A 227 8.33 -8.27 8.91
CA MET A 227 7.12 -7.49 8.66
C MET A 227 6.12 -8.32 7.85
N ILE A 228 4.94 -8.50 8.41
CA ILE A 228 3.81 -9.18 7.80
C ILE A 228 2.75 -8.16 7.47
N ARG A 229 2.21 -8.28 6.26
CA ARG A 229 1.00 -7.60 5.83
C ARG A 229 -0.16 -8.56 5.87
N VAL A 230 -1.28 -8.15 6.45
CA VAL A 230 -2.51 -8.94 6.53
C VAL A 230 -3.58 -8.25 5.70
N GLU A 231 -3.90 -8.83 4.54
CA GLU A 231 -5.05 -8.39 3.74
C GLU A 231 -6.28 -9.20 4.11
N LYS A 232 -7.39 -8.51 4.36
CA LYS A 232 -8.65 -9.14 4.72
C LYS A 232 -9.73 -8.72 3.74
N LEU A 233 -10.46 -9.70 3.23
CA LEU A 233 -11.70 -9.50 2.49
C LEU A 233 -12.81 -10.22 3.22
N GLU A 234 -13.76 -9.48 3.78
CA GLU A 234 -14.88 -10.05 4.56
C GLU A 234 -16.21 -9.45 4.11
N ASN A 235 -17.16 -10.33 3.78
CA ASN A 235 -18.53 -9.96 3.49
C ASN A 235 -19.49 -11.06 3.96
N ARG A 236 -20.79 -10.92 3.66
CA ARG A 236 -21.83 -11.89 4.06
C ARG A 236 -21.61 -13.32 3.54
N PHE A 237 -20.78 -13.51 2.52
CA PHE A 237 -20.50 -14.80 1.89
C PHE A 237 -19.25 -15.49 2.46
N GLY A 238 -18.45 -14.79 3.26
CA GLY A 238 -17.28 -15.36 3.92
C GLY A 238 -16.16 -14.35 4.18
N LYS A 239 -15.04 -14.88 4.65
CA LYS A 239 -13.84 -14.12 5.03
C LYS A 239 -12.60 -14.80 4.45
N VAL A 240 -11.76 -14.03 3.77
CA VAL A 240 -10.41 -14.42 3.34
C VAL A 240 -9.40 -13.54 4.05
N LEU A 241 -8.33 -14.16 4.54
CA LEU A 241 -7.19 -13.52 5.16
C LEU A 241 -5.93 -13.96 4.43
N GLU A 242 -5.09 -13.02 4.04
CA GLU A 242 -3.80 -13.27 3.40
C GLU A 242 -2.70 -12.59 4.21
N ALA A 243 -1.87 -13.41 4.85
CA ALA A 243 -0.70 -12.94 5.58
C ALA A 243 0.53 -13.11 4.69
N THR A 244 1.09 -11.99 4.22
CA THR A 244 2.26 -11.98 3.33
C THR A 244 3.45 -11.37 4.07
N GLU A 245 4.59 -12.04 4.07
CA GLU A 245 5.86 -11.42 4.45
C GLU A 245 6.25 -10.38 3.40
N ILE A 246 6.44 -9.14 3.82
CA ILE A 246 6.83 -8.04 2.93
C ILE A 246 8.26 -7.56 3.17
N GLN A 247 8.84 -7.88 4.33
CA GLN A 247 10.22 -7.54 4.66
C GLN A 247 10.75 -8.45 5.78
N LEU A 248 12.02 -8.83 5.68
CA LEU A 248 12.78 -9.46 6.75
C LEU A 248 14.07 -8.66 6.92
N ILE A 249 14.40 -8.26 8.15
CA ILE A 249 15.71 -7.70 8.48
C ILE A 249 16.33 -8.52 9.62
N GLN A 250 17.62 -8.78 9.50
CA GLN A 250 18.41 -9.38 10.56
C GLN A 250 18.94 -8.28 11.47
N ILE A 251 18.67 -8.38 12.77
CA ILE A 251 19.16 -7.43 13.77
C ILE A 251 20.34 -7.98 14.58
N VAL A 252 20.50 -9.30 14.63
CA VAL A 252 21.65 -9.99 15.24
C VAL A 252 22.08 -11.16 14.37
N ASP A 253 23.40 -11.28 14.16
CA ASP A 253 24.04 -12.43 13.54
C ASP A 253 25.00 -13.12 14.52
N GLY A 254 24.78 -14.41 14.76
CA GLY A 254 25.55 -15.22 15.69
C GLY A 254 25.14 -15.08 17.16
N ASN A 255 25.88 -15.81 18.00
CA ASN A 255 25.57 -15.91 19.43
C ASN A 255 25.97 -14.62 20.14
N ILE A 256 24.99 -13.82 20.53
CA ILE A 256 25.21 -12.52 21.14
C ILE A 256 25.63 -12.63 22.61
N THR A 257 26.48 -11.70 23.05
CA THR A 257 26.78 -11.51 24.48
C THR A 257 25.51 -11.15 25.25
N LYS A 258 25.22 -11.93 26.30
CA LYS A 258 24.05 -11.74 27.17
C LYS A 258 24.13 -10.40 27.91
N GLY A 259 22.97 -9.81 28.18
CA GLY A 259 22.85 -8.53 28.88
C GLY A 259 23.10 -7.30 28.02
N ILE A 260 23.50 -7.46 26.74
CA ILE A 260 23.64 -6.35 25.81
C ILE A 260 22.28 -5.98 25.22
N GLN A 261 21.96 -4.70 25.28
CA GLN A 261 20.81 -4.12 24.60
C GLN A 261 21.17 -3.82 23.14
N VAL A 262 20.47 -4.47 22.21
CA VAL A 262 20.62 -4.27 20.76
C VAL A 262 19.46 -3.40 20.27
N PRO A 263 19.73 -2.18 19.78
CA PRO A 263 18.70 -1.36 19.15
C PRO A 263 18.33 -1.91 17.76
N PHE A 264 17.09 -1.70 17.35
CA PHE A 264 16.64 -1.99 15.99
C PHE A 264 15.78 -0.86 15.42
N ASN A 265 15.84 -0.71 14.10
CA ASN A 265 14.96 0.15 13.31
C ASN A 265 14.59 -0.58 12.02
N MET A 266 13.29 -0.85 11.84
CA MET A 266 12.73 -1.38 10.62
C MET A 266 11.99 -0.27 9.86
N ILE A 267 12.61 0.20 8.77
CA ILE A 267 11.99 1.15 7.84
C ILE A 267 10.98 0.42 6.95
N PHE A 268 9.76 0.95 6.86
CA PHE A 268 8.70 0.33 6.06
C PHE A 268 8.91 0.53 4.54
N PRO A 269 8.73 -0.53 3.73
CA PRO A 269 8.90 -0.47 2.29
C PRO A 269 7.79 0.35 1.62
N LYS A 270 8.16 1.46 0.96
CA LYS A 270 7.21 2.44 0.36
C LYS A 270 6.16 1.85 -0.58
N PHE A 271 6.48 0.80 -1.32
CA PHE A 271 5.57 0.19 -2.31
C PHE A 271 4.79 -1.01 -1.77
N PHE A 272 5.16 -1.55 -0.61
CA PHE A 272 4.52 -2.73 -0.02
C PHE A 272 3.76 -2.43 1.27
N SER A 273 3.79 -1.16 1.72
CA SER A 273 3.15 -0.70 2.94
C SER A 273 2.35 0.57 2.72
N CYS A 274 1.24 0.71 3.44
CA CYS A 274 0.40 1.90 3.49
C CYS A 274 0.00 2.17 4.94
N SER A 275 -0.76 3.24 5.19
CA SER A 275 -1.48 3.34 6.46
C SER A 275 -2.49 2.20 6.59
N ASN A 276 -2.71 1.67 7.81
CA ASN A 276 -3.77 0.69 8.02
C ASN A 276 -5.11 1.31 7.60
N PHE A 277 -5.98 0.51 6.99
CA PHE A 277 -7.32 0.97 6.64
C PHE A 277 -8.33 -0.17 6.68
N GLN A 278 -9.57 0.20 6.97
CA GLN A 278 -10.76 -0.62 6.73
C GLN A 278 -11.74 0.17 5.88
N PHE A 279 -12.17 -0.39 4.75
CA PHE A 279 -13.15 0.20 3.85
C PHE A 279 -14.09 -0.88 3.31
N LYS A 280 -15.33 -0.86 3.79
CA LYS A 280 -16.36 -1.87 3.48
C LYS A 280 -15.83 -3.29 3.68
N GLU A 281 -15.72 -4.08 2.62
CA GLU A 281 -15.27 -5.47 2.68
C GLU A 281 -13.75 -5.63 2.84
N PHE A 282 -12.97 -4.55 2.70
CA PHE A 282 -11.51 -4.60 2.62
C PHE A 282 -10.87 -4.08 3.91
N SER A 283 -9.87 -4.78 4.43
CA SER A 283 -8.88 -4.20 5.34
C SER A 283 -7.46 -4.61 4.99
N VAL A 284 -6.52 -3.73 5.33
CA VAL A 284 -5.08 -4.01 5.26
C VAL A 284 -4.49 -3.63 6.61
N ASP A 285 -3.90 -4.61 7.26
CA ASP A 285 -3.28 -4.53 8.57
C ASP A 285 -1.83 -4.98 8.51
N PHE A 286 -1.05 -4.68 9.55
CA PHE A 286 0.38 -4.99 9.59
C PHE A 286 0.78 -5.56 10.96
N GLU A 287 1.72 -6.49 10.93
CA GLU A 287 2.30 -7.11 12.11
C GLU A 287 3.82 -7.16 11.95
N VAL A 288 4.54 -7.10 13.06
CA VAL A 288 5.98 -7.35 13.09
C VAL A 288 6.24 -8.51 14.02
N ASN A 289 6.93 -9.54 13.52
CA ASN A 289 7.40 -10.64 14.33
C ASN A 289 8.87 -10.43 14.71
N LEU A 290 9.18 -10.52 16.00
CA LEU A 290 10.54 -10.75 16.46
C LEU A 290 10.79 -12.26 16.48
N VAL A 291 11.72 -12.70 15.64
CA VAL A 291 12.06 -14.11 15.44
C VAL A 291 13.46 -14.37 15.97
N VAL A 292 13.60 -15.32 16.88
CA VAL A 292 14.91 -15.77 17.39
C VAL A 292 15.11 -17.20 16.93
N ILE A 293 16.19 -17.44 16.19
CA ILE A 293 16.54 -18.76 15.65
C ILE A 293 17.80 -19.24 16.35
N MET A 294 17.74 -20.43 16.93
CA MET A 294 18.89 -21.09 17.55
C MET A 294 19.64 -21.95 16.52
N TYR A 295 20.91 -22.29 16.79
CA TYR A 295 21.69 -23.17 15.89
C TYR A 295 21.11 -24.59 15.75
N ASP A 296 20.37 -25.07 16.75
CA ASP A 296 19.66 -26.36 16.70
C ASP A 296 18.34 -26.30 15.89
N GLY A 297 18.02 -25.14 15.30
CA GLY A 297 16.80 -24.92 14.53
C GLY A 297 15.57 -24.54 15.36
N PHE A 298 15.69 -24.47 16.70
CA PHE A 298 14.59 -24.01 17.54
C PHE A 298 14.26 -22.54 17.23
N LYS A 299 12.99 -22.28 16.89
CA LYS A 299 12.49 -20.96 16.53
C LYS A 299 11.54 -20.44 17.61
N ILE A 300 11.83 -19.24 18.10
CA ILE A 300 10.96 -18.45 18.96
C ILE A 300 10.39 -17.32 18.11
N THR A 301 9.10 -17.01 18.31
CA THR A 301 8.44 -15.92 17.59
C THR A 301 7.53 -15.17 18.54
N LEU A 302 7.70 -13.86 18.61
CA LEU A 302 6.80 -12.93 19.30
C LEU A 302 6.21 -11.97 18.26
N ASN A 303 4.89 -11.88 18.24
CA ASN A 303 4.14 -11.05 17.30
C ASN A 303 3.75 -9.70 17.93
N PHE A 304 3.90 -8.62 17.17
CA PHE A 304 3.44 -7.27 17.49
C PHE A 304 2.46 -6.80 16.42
N PRO A 305 1.15 -6.73 16.70
CA PRO A 305 0.20 -6.05 15.83
C PRO A 305 0.50 -4.55 15.82
N ILE A 306 0.82 -3.99 14.64
CA ILE A 306 1.19 -2.59 14.51
C ILE A 306 0.15 -1.81 13.70
N HIS A 307 0.02 -0.53 14.02
CA HIS A 307 -0.86 0.41 13.34
C HIS A 307 -0.04 1.50 12.67
N ILE A 308 0.14 1.37 11.36
CA ILE A 308 0.93 2.29 10.54
C ILE A 308 0.07 3.50 10.15
N ILE A 309 0.64 4.69 10.31
CA ILE A 309 -0.02 5.97 10.02
C ILE A 309 0.89 6.92 9.25
N ARG A 310 0.32 7.75 8.36
CA ARG A 310 1.03 8.84 7.67
C ARG A 310 0.54 10.22 8.11
N LYS A 311 1.47 11.18 8.14
CA LYS A 311 1.21 12.61 8.42
C LYS A 311 1.18 13.46 7.14
#